data_AF-A0A7S1AZR8-F1
#
_entry.id   AF-A0A7S1AZR8-F1
#
_cell.length_a   1.000
_cell.length_b   1.000
_cell.length_c   1.000
_cell.angle_alpha   90.00
_cell.angle_beta   90.00
_cell.angle_gamma   90.00
#
_symmetry.space_group_name_H-M   'P 1'
#
loop_
_entity.id
_entity.type
_entity.pdbx_description
1 polymer ?
#
loop_
_entity_poly.entity_id
_entity_poly.type
_entity_poly.pdbx_seq_one_letter_code
_entity_poly.pdbx_strand_id
1 'polypeptide(L)'
;MDVLDDILVDWRACRPSGAVLQASQLGCVLDRVVARAEGSTVEGAAQRVSHELLAPDVQNGQLPWLVRKLRIDGRFRQALAPKNSQGLVDDEGAVIHFFFFWQAFREVCLRTRTLSVADEEPIAVEAADFRDKLLGMLESGSVAVSWLAEELASARTASADPAAWEDLEAAVAHVSVVGKCQDREGTLSEQPMSLDEISTIFLMWLQELTEDYCRGERHACVRTVCDVLRCSPGKASAYLGASCWDVESALRRSYLGGPELTVLAACHGPAWSSKSARLSSMETQCPICAEDLSMDMKPAVTPCCYQLLCVRCAKWLSNDIGELHCPFCRARNHSRTSRPLSPRGRLAPVVRCAERVARDASLVAKNLISNMGCGFWNELPRHEVPVIREVRPRG
;
A
#
# COMPACT_ATOMS: atom_id res chain seq x y z
N MET A 1 1.04 8.07 -2.79
CA MET A 1 0.46 6.75 -3.01
C MET A 1 0.86 6.23 -4.36
N ASP A 2 1.04 7.09 -5.36
CA ASP A 2 1.62 6.71 -6.67
C ASP A 2 2.94 5.94 -6.55
N VAL A 3 3.88 6.40 -5.71
CA VAL A 3 5.14 5.67 -5.46
C VAL A 3 4.89 4.25 -4.97
N LEU A 4 3.95 4.08 -4.04
CA LEU A 4 3.61 2.76 -3.49
C LEU A 4 2.88 1.89 -4.54
N ASP A 5 1.95 2.45 -5.32
CA ASP A 5 1.29 1.73 -6.43
C ASP A 5 2.32 1.24 -7.44
N ASP A 6 3.27 2.09 -7.83
CA ASP A 6 4.33 1.70 -8.75
C ASP A 6 5.21 0.57 -8.18
N ILE A 7 5.52 0.60 -6.88
CA ILE A 7 6.28 -0.46 -6.21
C ILE A 7 5.47 -1.78 -6.21
N LEU A 8 4.17 -1.72 -5.94
CA LEU A 8 3.30 -2.90 -5.99
C LEU A 8 3.11 -3.44 -7.42
N VAL A 9 3.11 -2.57 -8.43
CA VAL A 9 3.12 -2.96 -9.85
C VAL A 9 4.43 -3.67 -10.18
N ASP A 10 5.57 -3.13 -9.77
CA ASP A 10 6.87 -3.77 -10.00
C ASP A 10 7.00 -5.11 -9.28
N TRP A 11 6.54 -5.17 -8.03
CA TRP A 11 6.52 -6.40 -7.25
C TRP A 11 5.77 -7.48 -8.02
N ARG A 12 4.54 -7.20 -8.48
CA ARG A 12 3.74 -8.15 -9.28
C ARG A 12 4.41 -8.51 -10.60
N ALA A 13 5.06 -7.56 -11.26
CA ALA A 13 5.77 -7.80 -12.52
C ALA A 13 6.95 -8.78 -12.36
N CYS A 14 7.55 -8.86 -11.17
CA CYS A 14 8.59 -9.84 -10.85
C CYS A 14 8.06 -11.26 -10.60
N ARG A 15 6.73 -11.48 -10.69
CA ARG A 15 6.06 -12.78 -10.50
C ARG A 15 6.39 -13.48 -9.17
N PRO A 16 6.19 -12.81 -8.02
CA PRO A 16 6.46 -13.37 -6.71
C PRO A 16 5.44 -14.47 -6.36
N SER A 17 5.82 -15.35 -5.43
CA SER A 17 4.91 -16.26 -4.77
C SER A 17 4.38 -15.60 -3.49
N GLY A 18 3.36 -14.76 -3.63
CA GLY A 18 2.81 -13.98 -2.52
C GLY A 18 3.77 -12.86 -2.08
N ALA A 19 4.22 -12.92 -0.83
CA ALA A 19 5.14 -11.94 -0.24
C ALA A 19 6.63 -12.30 -0.37
N VAL A 20 6.92 -13.37 -1.13
CA VAL A 20 8.27 -13.90 -1.33
C VAL A 20 8.58 -13.99 -2.82
N LEU A 21 9.76 -13.52 -3.21
CA LEU A 21 10.29 -13.62 -4.57
C LEU A 21 11.50 -14.55 -4.58
N GLN A 22 11.51 -15.54 -5.45
CA GLN A 22 12.65 -16.45 -5.59
C GLN A 22 13.87 -15.71 -6.15
N ALA A 23 15.08 -15.96 -5.64
CA ALA A 23 16.30 -15.30 -6.11
C ALA A 23 16.62 -15.62 -7.58
N SER A 24 16.10 -16.73 -8.11
CA SER A 24 16.14 -17.03 -9.55
C SER A 24 15.42 -15.99 -10.41
N GLN A 25 14.51 -15.21 -9.83
CA GLN A 25 13.81 -14.09 -10.48
C GLN A 25 14.53 -12.75 -10.32
N LEU A 26 15.77 -12.71 -9.79
CA LEU A 26 16.51 -11.47 -9.63
C LEU A 26 16.66 -10.70 -10.95
N GLY A 27 16.79 -11.39 -12.08
CA GLY A 27 16.81 -10.77 -13.41
C GLY A 27 15.62 -9.86 -13.66
N CYS A 28 14.40 -10.30 -13.32
CA CYS A 28 13.20 -9.49 -13.46
C CYS A 28 13.23 -8.22 -12.59
N VAL A 29 13.83 -8.30 -11.40
CA VAL A 29 14.01 -7.13 -10.52
C VAL A 29 14.92 -6.10 -11.16
N LEU A 30 16.04 -6.54 -11.76
CA LEU A 30 16.98 -5.66 -12.46
C LEU A 30 16.29 -5.00 -13.67
N ASP A 31 15.53 -5.78 -14.45
CA ASP A 31 14.77 -5.27 -15.59
C ASP A 31 13.77 -4.17 -15.18
N ARG A 32 13.12 -4.30 -14.02
CA ARG A 32 12.24 -3.24 -13.49
C ARG A 32 12.98 -1.95 -13.18
N VAL A 33 14.18 -2.04 -12.61
CA VAL A 33 15.01 -0.85 -12.33
C VAL A 33 15.46 -0.17 -13.63
N VAL A 34 15.89 -0.95 -14.62
CA VAL A 34 16.24 -0.42 -15.94
C VAL A 34 15.03 0.24 -16.61
N ALA A 35 13.88 -0.42 -16.63
CA ALA A 35 12.66 0.13 -17.22
C ALA A 35 12.22 1.46 -16.57
N ARG A 36 12.42 1.63 -15.26
CA ARG A 36 12.18 2.91 -14.58
C ARG A 36 13.16 4.01 -15.00
N ALA A 37 14.42 3.65 -15.19
CA ALA A 37 15.45 4.57 -15.64
C ALA A 37 15.14 5.10 -17.05
N GLU A 38 14.70 4.21 -17.93
CA GLU A 38 14.34 4.51 -19.32
C GLU A 38 13.02 5.28 -19.44
N GLY A 39 12.04 4.98 -18.58
CA GLY A 39 10.76 5.68 -18.56
C GLY A 39 10.78 7.06 -17.89
N SER A 40 11.88 7.44 -17.25
CA SER A 40 12.01 8.75 -16.59
C SER A 40 12.22 9.86 -17.63
N THR A 41 11.43 10.93 -17.55
CA THR A 41 11.53 12.10 -18.43
C THR A 41 12.83 12.91 -18.25
N VAL A 42 13.62 12.59 -17.21
CA VAL A 42 14.91 13.22 -16.93
C VAL A 42 16.02 12.39 -17.59
N GLU A 43 16.06 12.44 -18.93
CA GLU A 43 17.01 11.69 -19.75
C GLU A 43 18.46 11.99 -19.31
N GLY A 44 19.21 10.94 -18.94
CA GLY A 44 20.62 10.98 -18.58
C GLY A 44 20.96 11.01 -17.08
N ALA A 45 20.19 11.70 -16.23
CA ALA A 45 20.46 11.67 -14.78
C ALA A 45 19.96 10.36 -14.14
N ALA A 46 18.71 9.96 -14.46
CA ALA A 46 18.13 8.73 -13.95
C ALA A 46 18.86 7.47 -14.45
N GLN A 47 19.36 7.49 -15.69
CA GLN A 47 20.17 6.41 -16.26
C GLN A 47 21.51 6.24 -15.52
N ARG A 48 22.22 7.34 -15.23
CA ARG A 48 23.47 7.29 -14.44
C ARG A 48 23.24 6.72 -13.05
N VAL A 49 22.21 7.21 -12.35
CA VAL A 49 21.80 6.67 -11.04
C VAL A 49 21.52 5.18 -11.13
N SER A 50 20.76 4.74 -12.14
CA SER A 50 20.41 3.32 -12.27
C SER A 50 21.64 2.47 -12.55
N HIS A 51 22.57 2.96 -13.38
CA HIS A 51 23.86 2.31 -13.59
C HIS A 51 24.66 2.23 -12.28
N GLU A 52 24.71 3.27 -11.46
CA GLU A 52 25.37 3.26 -10.14
C GLU A 52 24.75 2.26 -9.16
N LEU A 53 23.42 2.08 -9.20
CA LEU A 53 22.71 1.13 -8.32
C LEU A 53 22.95 -0.33 -8.72
N LEU A 54 23.17 -0.57 -10.02
CA LEU A 54 23.31 -1.90 -10.63
C LEU A 54 24.76 -2.32 -10.86
N ALA A 55 25.69 -1.37 -10.98
CA ALA A 55 27.10 -1.66 -11.20
C ALA A 55 27.73 -2.30 -9.96
N PRO A 56 28.54 -3.37 -10.11
CA PRO A 56 29.35 -3.89 -9.02
C PRO A 56 30.44 -2.88 -8.66
N ASP A 57 30.78 -2.82 -7.37
CA ASP A 57 31.94 -2.05 -6.93
C ASP A 57 33.21 -2.87 -7.23
N VAL A 58 33.77 -2.63 -8.41
CA VAL A 58 34.95 -3.33 -8.93
C VAL A 58 36.16 -3.15 -8.00
N GLN A 59 36.25 -2.05 -7.25
CA GLN A 59 37.39 -1.77 -6.39
C GLN A 59 37.36 -2.60 -5.11
N ASN A 60 36.16 -2.80 -4.54
CA ASN A 60 36.00 -3.48 -3.26
C ASN A 60 35.45 -4.92 -3.39
N GLY A 61 35.17 -5.39 -4.61
CA GLY A 61 34.55 -6.69 -4.86
C GLY A 61 33.15 -6.81 -4.24
N GLN A 62 32.48 -5.68 -3.97
CA GLN A 62 31.19 -5.67 -3.32
C GLN A 62 30.07 -5.89 -4.35
N LEU A 63 29.05 -6.63 -3.91
CA LEU A 63 27.81 -6.78 -4.68
C LEU A 63 27.19 -5.40 -4.98
N PRO A 64 26.48 -5.26 -6.13
CA PRO A 64 25.76 -4.04 -6.45
C PRO A 64 24.88 -3.57 -5.29
N TRP A 65 24.76 -2.25 -5.13
CA TRP A 65 24.02 -1.67 -4.01
C TRP A 65 22.59 -2.23 -3.90
N LEU A 66 21.91 -2.37 -5.05
CA LEU A 66 20.55 -2.89 -5.09
C LEU A 66 20.49 -4.33 -4.55
N VAL A 67 21.40 -5.20 -5.00
CA VAL A 67 21.46 -6.60 -4.58
C VAL A 67 21.69 -6.72 -3.08
N ARG A 68 22.54 -5.88 -2.49
CA ARG A 68 22.75 -5.84 -1.04
C ARG A 68 21.49 -5.43 -0.28
N LYS A 69 20.73 -4.48 -0.81
CA LYS A 69 19.50 -3.98 -0.18
C LYS A 69 18.35 -4.96 -0.23
N LEU A 70 18.30 -5.80 -1.27
CA LEU A 70 17.29 -6.86 -1.38
C LEU A 70 17.45 -7.98 -0.33
N ARG A 71 18.60 -8.05 0.35
CA ARG A 71 18.91 -9.02 1.42
C ARG A 71 18.40 -10.42 1.09
N ILE A 72 18.98 -10.98 0.04
CA ILE A 72 18.67 -12.33 -0.43
C ILE A 72 18.91 -13.32 0.72
N ASP A 73 17.83 -13.87 1.27
CA ASP A 73 17.86 -14.77 2.40
C ASP A 73 18.04 -16.22 1.92
N GLY A 74 19.18 -16.81 2.27
CA GLY A 74 19.46 -18.22 2.03
C GLY A 74 19.00 -19.14 3.17
N ARG A 75 18.43 -18.61 4.25
CA ARG A 75 18.08 -19.34 5.49
C ARG A 75 16.64 -19.81 5.57
N PHE A 76 15.82 -19.55 4.55
CA PHE A 76 14.36 -19.77 4.50
C PHE A 76 13.86 -21.13 5.02
N ARG A 77 14.72 -22.15 5.18
CA ARG A 77 14.32 -23.52 5.50
C ARG A 77 14.66 -24.08 6.87
N GLN A 78 15.39 -23.40 7.76
CA GLN A 78 15.74 -24.04 9.04
C GLN A 78 14.55 -24.21 10.01
N ALA A 79 13.40 -23.55 9.78
CA ALA A 79 12.27 -23.56 10.73
C ALA A 79 11.14 -24.56 10.40
N LEU A 80 11.00 -25.03 9.15
CA LEU A 80 9.78 -25.76 8.73
C LEU A 80 10.01 -27.20 8.22
N ALA A 81 11.26 -27.65 8.06
CA ALA A 81 11.54 -29.00 7.60
C ALA A 81 11.48 -30.01 8.77
N PRO A 82 10.56 -31.00 8.77
CA PRO A 82 10.58 -32.09 9.74
C PRO A 82 11.87 -32.90 9.57
N LYS A 83 12.62 -33.08 10.67
CA LYS A 83 13.97 -33.70 10.74
C LYS A 83 14.09 -35.12 10.14
N ASN A 84 13.00 -35.74 9.69
CA ASN A 84 12.95 -37.14 9.29
C ASN A 84 12.88 -37.37 7.78
N SER A 85 12.97 -36.32 6.95
CA SER A 85 12.96 -36.46 5.48
C SER A 85 14.37 -36.34 4.91
N GLN A 86 15.11 -37.46 4.97
CA GLN A 86 16.54 -37.54 4.62
C GLN A 86 16.80 -37.87 3.14
N GLY A 87 15.84 -37.66 2.24
CA GLY A 87 15.99 -38.02 0.82
C GLY A 87 15.18 -37.08 -0.07
N LEU A 88 15.86 -36.52 -1.08
CA LEU A 88 15.45 -35.39 -1.93
C LEU A 88 15.42 -34.04 -1.22
N VAL A 89 16.61 -33.44 -1.15
CA VAL A 89 16.76 -31.99 -0.94
C VAL A 89 16.25 -31.31 -2.21
N ASP A 90 14.94 -31.02 -2.27
CA ASP A 90 14.44 -30.03 -3.23
C ASP A 90 15.17 -28.72 -2.90
N ASP A 91 15.95 -28.25 -3.87
CA ASP A 91 16.78 -27.06 -3.88
C ASP A 91 15.87 -25.81 -3.90
N GLU A 92 15.11 -25.61 -2.82
CA GLU A 92 14.35 -24.39 -2.59
C GLU A 92 15.35 -23.28 -2.25
N GLY A 93 15.72 -22.55 -3.31
CA GLY A 93 16.78 -21.54 -3.32
C GLY A 93 16.49 -20.31 -2.47
N ALA A 94 17.48 -19.41 -2.45
CA ALA A 94 17.40 -18.17 -1.70
C ALA A 94 16.22 -17.30 -2.15
N VAL A 95 15.70 -16.46 -1.25
CA VAL A 95 14.50 -15.65 -1.51
C VAL A 95 14.69 -14.18 -1.15
N ILE A 96 13.78 -13.33 -1.65
CA ILE A 96 13.68 -11.90 -1.37
C ILE A 96 12.29 -11.66 -0.78
N HIS A 97 12.22 -11.18 0.45
CA HIS A 97 10.95 -10.81 1.08
C HIS A 97 10.47 -9.44 0.60
N PHE A 98 9.16 -9.27 0.52
CA PHE A 98 8.53 -8.05 0.01
C PHE A 98 9.01 -6.77 0.71
N PHE A 99 9.27 -6.78 2.03
CA PHE A 99 9.76 -5.57 2.72
C PHE A 99 11.13 -5.10 2.22
N PHE A 100 12.06 -6.01 1.94
CA PHE A 100 13.38 -5.65 1.41
C PHE A 100 13.26 -5.14 -0.02
N PHE A 101 12.38 -5.74 -0.82
CA PHE A 101 12.03 -5.22 -2.14
C PHE A 101 11.43 -3.82 -2.05
N TRP A 102 10.44 -3.60 -1.18
CA TRP A 102 9.79 -2.31 -0.99
C TRP A 102 10.79 -1.24 -0.55
N GLN A 103 11.65 -1.53 0.43
CA GLN A 103 12.69 -0.61 0.87
C GLN A 103 13.65 -0.26 -0.27
N ALA A 104 14.14 -1.27 -1.01
CA ALA A 104 15.05 -1.07 -2.12
C ALA A 104 14.41 -0.24 -3.25
N PHE A 105 13.17 -0.55 -3.64
CA PHE A 105 12.49 0.13 -4.73
C PHE A 105 12.02 1.54 -4.38
N ARG A 106 11.67 1.81 -3.11
CA ARG A 106 11.42 3.18 -2.68
C ARG A 106 12.66 4.04 -2.87
N GLU A 107 13.82 3.55 -2.46
CA GLU A 107 15.08 4.27 -2.63
C GLU A 107 15.46 4.42 -4.12
N VAL A 108 15.22 3.40 -4.96
CA VAL A 108 15.35 3.54 -6.42
C VAL A 108 14.45 4.66 -6.93
N CYS A 109 13.17 4.70 -6.51
CA CYS A 109 12.23 5.76 -6.90
C CYS A 109 12.72 7.14 -6.45
N LEU A 110 13.18 7.29 -5.21
CA LEU A 110 13.67 8.55 -4.67
C LEU A 110 14.93 9.05 -5.40
N ARG A 111 15.82 8.15 -5.84
CA ARG A 111 17.04 8.55 -6.57
C ARG A 111 16.81 8.80 -8.06
N THR A 112 15.85 8.10 -8.67
CA THR A 112 15.60 8.18 -10.12
C THR A 112 14.56 9.24 -10.48
N ARG A 113 13.68 9.62 -9.54
CA ARG A 113 12.69 10.67 -9.74
C ARG A 113 13.17 11.98 -9.13
N THR A 114 12.89 13.09 -9.79
CA THR A 114 12.88 14.43 -9.19
C THR A 114 11.60 14.63 -8.36
N LEU A 115 11.20 13.62 -7.59
CA LEU A 115 10.04 13.77 -6.71
C LEU A 115 10.46 14.65 -5.54
N SER A 116 9.69 15.73 -5.34
CA SER A 116 9.76 16.46 -4.09
C SER A 116 9.16 15.58 -3.00
N VAL A 117 9.95 15.25 -1.98
CA VAL A 117 9.46 14.53 -0.78
C VAL A 117 8.26 15.25 -0.15
N ALA A 118 8.14 16.57 -0.35
CA ALA A 118 7.01 17.37 0.14
C ALA A 118 5.66 17.04 -0.52
N ASP A 119 5.65 16.30 -1.63
CA ASP A 119 4.42 15.91 -2.33
C ASP A 119 3.96 14.48 -1.99
N GLU A 120 4.75 13.69 -1.24
CA GLU A 120 4.31 12.39 -0.76
C GLU A 120 3.13 12.54 0.22
N GLU A 121 2.11 11.71 0.06
CA GLU A 121 0.98 11.67 0.98
C GLU A 121 1.44 11.17 2.36
N PRO A 122 0.97 11.77 3.47
CA PRO A 122 1.42 11.44 4.83
C PRO A 122 1.40 9.95 5.14
N ILE A 123 0.32 9.25 4.78
CA ILE A 123 0.19 7.80 5.04
C ILE A 123 1.27 6.96 4.35
N ALA A 124 1.78 7.39 3.18
CA ALA A 124 2.81 6.65 2.46
C ALA A 124 4.17 6.79 3.17
N VAL A 125 4.43 7.97 3.72
CA VAL A 125 5.61 8.25 4.56
C VAL A 125 5.53 7.46 5.86
N GLU A 126 4.39 7.53 6.55
CA GLU A 126 4.14 6.79 7.79
C GLU A 126 4.30 5.26 7.59
N ALA A 127 3.77 4.71 6.51
CA ALA A 127 3.91 3.29 6.18
C ALA A 127 5.38 2.91 5.90
N ALA A 128 6.14 3.77 5.20
CA ALA A 128 7.55 3.56 4.95
C ALA A 128 8.39 3.64 6.23
N ASP A 129 8.09 4.59 7.12
CA ASP A 129 8.74 4.72 8.42
C ASP A 129 8.45 3.51 9.31
N PHE A 130 7.20 3.03 9.30
CA PHE A 130 6.81 1.81 10.00
C PHE A 130 7.57 0.59 9.49
N ARG A 131 7.68 0.42 8.16
CA ARG A 131 8.52 -0.62 7.54
C ARG A 131 9.94 -0.54 8.07
N ASP A 132 10.54 0.64 8.06
CA ASP A 132 11.95 0.78 8.41
C ASP A 132 12.20 0.47 9.89
N LYS A 133 11.27 0.83 10.79
CA LYS A 133 11.29 0.37 12.19
C LYS A 133 11.21 -1.15 12.31
N LEU A 134 10.29 -1.77 11.56
CA LEU A 134 10.08 -3.22 11.58
C LEU A 134 11.31 -3.97 11.05
N LEU A 135 11.92 -3.49 9.96
CA LEU A 135 13.18 -4.03 9.44
C LEU A 135 14.34 -3.88 10.43
N GLY A 136 14.44 -2.74 11.13
CA GLY A 136 15.42 -2.54 12.20
C GLY A 136 15.25 -3.54 13.36
N MET A 137 14.01 -3.84 13.74
CA MET A 137 13.76 -4.86 14.76
C MET A 137 14.09 -6.27 14.29
N LEU A 138 13.79 -6.61 13.04
CA LEU A 138 14.16 -7.90 12.45
C LEU A 138 15.68 -8.10 12.37
N GLU A 139 16.45 -7.01 12.25
CA GLU A 139 17.91 -7.07 12.35
C GLU A 139 18.39 -7.39 13.76
N SER A 140 17.66 -6.95 14.78
CA SER A 140 17.96 -7.21 16.18
C SER A 140 17.55 -8.61 16.65
N GLY A 141 16.68 -9.30 15.89
CA GLY A 141 16.20 -10.64 16.21
C GLY A 141 14.83 -10.94 15.62
N SER A 142 13.99 -11.64 16.37
CA SER A 142 12.62 -11.96 15.97
C SER A 142 11.63 -10.89 16.42
N VAL A 143 10.60 -10.63 15.61
CA VAL A 143 9.50 -9.73 15.98
C VAL A 143 8.43 -10.53 16.72
N ALA A 144 8.20 -10.20 17.99
CA ALA A 144 7.07 -10.75 18.75
C ALA A 144 5.75 -10.12 18.28
N VAL A 145 4.67 -10.90 18.29
CA VAL A 145 3.33 -10.41 17.88
C VAL A 145 2.85 -9.27 18.78
N SER A 146 3.14 -9.34 20.09
CA SER A 146 2.81 -8.30 21.07
C SER A 146 3.46 -6.97 20.72
N TRP A 147 4.77 -6.99 20.45
CA TRP A 147 5.51 -5.80 20.02
C TRP A 147 4.92 -5.22 18.73
N LEU A 148 4.58 -6.06 17.75
CA LEU A 148 3.99 -5.59 16.49
C LEU A 148 2.64 -4.91 16.72
N ALA A 149 1.80 -5.48 17.58
CA ALA A 149 0.50 -4.90 17.93
C ALA A 149 0.65 -3.55 18.67
N GLU A 150 1.60 -3.44 19.59
CA GLU A 150 1.90 -2.21 20.31
C GLU A 150 2.42 -1.11 19.37
N GLU A 151 3.36 -1.43 18.48
CA GLU A 151 3.86 -0.46 17.51
C GLU A 151 2.79 -0.05 16.49
N LEU A 152 1.91 -0.96 16.06
CA LEU A 152 0.79 -0.61 15.19
C LEU A 152 -0.18 0.36 15.88
N ALA A 153 -0.53 0.11 17.15
CA ALA A 153 -1.36 1.03 17.93
C ALA A 153 -0.71 2.41 18.09
N SER A 154 0.61 2.44 18.29
CA SER A 154 1.41 3.67 18.33
C SER A 154 1.38 4.41 16.98
N ALA A 155 1.61 3.69 15.88
CA ALA A 155 1.59 4.25 14.53
C ALA A 155 0.21 4.79 14.15
N ARG A 156 -0.86 4.05 14.44
CA ARG A 156 -2.24 4.49 14.23
C ARG A 156 -2.56 5.77 14.98
N THR A 157 -2.14 5.85 16.25
CA THR A 157 -2.38 7.05 17.08
C THR A 157 -1.64 8.28 16.55
N ALA A 158 -0.45 8.09 15.97
CA ALA A 158 0.35 9.16 15.39
C ALA A 158 0.00 9.48 13.92
N SER A 159 -0.86 8.68 13.29
CA SER A 159 -1.16 8.77 11.85
C SER A 159 -2.07 9.94 11.50
N ALA A 160 -1.85 10.52 10.31
CA ALA A 160 -2.81 11.42 9.67
C ALA A 160 -4.09 10.71 9.21
N ASP A 161 -4.13 9.38 9.16
CA ASP A 161 -5.30 8.59 8.83
C ASP A 161 -5.41 7.34 9.73
N PRO A 162 -5.82 7.50 10.99
CA PRO A 162 -5.92 6.38 11.92
C PRO A 162 -6.81 5.24 11.41
N ALA A 163 -7.85 5.55 10.66
CA ALA A 163 -8.77 4.56 10.11
C ALA A 163 -8.10 3.65 9.07
N ALA A 164 -7.03 4.10 8.39
CA ALA A 164 -6.29 3.26 7.44
C ALA A 164 -5.51 2.13 8.12
N TRP A 165 -5.19 2.26 9.40
CA TRP A 165 -4.42 1.27 10.16
C TRP A 165 -5.30 0.20 10.83
N GLU A 166 -6.60 0.46 10.98
CA GLU A 166 -7.52 -0.44 11.73
C GLU A 166 -7.61 -1.85 11.12
N ASP A 167 -7.64 -1.95 9.79
CA ASP A 167 -7.68 -3.24 9.10
C ASP A 167 -6.38 -4.05 9.32
N LEU A 168 -5.23 -3.36 9.39
CA LEU A 168 -3.94 -3.98 9.66
C LEU A 168 -3.84 -4.45 11.12
N GLU A 169 -4.28 -3.62 12.08
CA GLU A 169 -4.38 -4.00 13.49
C GLU A 169 -5.27 -5.23 13.68
N ALA A 170 -6.44 -5.25 13.01
CA ALA A 170 -7.36 -6.39 13.07
C ALA A 170 -6.73 -7.67 12.50
N ALA A 171 -5.98 -7.57 11.40
CA ALA A 171 -5.26 -8.70 10.82
C ALA A 171 -4.18 -9.26 11.76
N VAL A 172 -3.39 -8.40 12.41
CA VAL A 172 -2.36 -8.82 13.39
C VAL A 172 -3.01 -9.41 14.66
N ALA A 173 -4.11 -8.83 15.13
CA ALA A 173 -4.87 -9.37 16.26
C ALA A 173 -5.41 -10.78 15.95
N HIS A 174 -5.86 -11.02 14.72
CA HIS A 174 -6.34 -12.35 14.30
C HIS A 174 -5.22 -13.39 14.34
N VAL A 175 -4.00 -13.06 13.87
CA VAL A 175 -2.84 -13.96 13.95
C VAL A 175 -2.51 -14.33 15.40
N SER A 176 -2.57 -13.37 16.32
CA SER A 176 -2.42 -13.62 17.77
C SER A 176 -3.40 -14.67 18.30
N VAL A 177 -4.65 -14.66 17.83
CA VAL A 177 -5.69 -15.59 18.29
C VAL A 177 -5.48 -16.99 17.72
N VAL A 178 -5.12 -17.09 16.43
CA VAL A 178 -4.89 -18.38 15.76
C VAL A 178 -3.68 -19.10 16.34
N GLY A 179 -2.59 -18.38 16.65
CA GLY A 179 -1.40 -18.97 17.29
C GLY A 179 -1.72 -19.57 18.66
N LYS A 180 -2.50 -18.88 19.50
CA LYS A 180 -2.89 -19.34 20.84
C LYS A 180 -3.70 -20.64 20.85
N CYS A 181 -4.44 -20.94 19.79
CA CYS A 181 -5.23 -22.18 19.72
C CYS A 181 -4.37 -23.44 19.54
N GLN A 182 -3.11 -23.31 19.14
CA GLN A 182 -2.23 -24.45 18.87
C GLN A 182 -1.45 -24.90 20.12
N ASP A 183 -1.14 -23.98 21.03
CA ASP A 183 -0.41 -24.28 22.26
C ASP A 183 -1.37 -24.53 23.44
N ARG A 184 -1.69 -25.81 23.68
CA ARG A 184 -2.60 -26.24 24.77
C ARG A 184 -2.02 -26.11 26.18
N GLU A 185 -0.74 -25.80 26.32
CA GLU A 185 -0.08 -25.61 27.61
C GLU A 185 0.04 -24.11 27.87
N GLY A 186 -0.86 -23.57 28.70
CA GLY A 186 -1.17 -22.14 28.92
C GLY A 186 -0.05 -21.21 29.42
N THR A 187 1.13 -21.32 28.83
CA THR A 187 2.22 -20.37 28.96
C THR A 187 2.07 -19.36 27.83
N LEU A 188 1.96 -18.08 28.17
CA LEU A 188 1.92 -16.97 27.20
C LEU A 188 3.30 -16.86 26.52
N SER A 189 3.64 -17.80 25.63
CA SER A 189 4.86 -17.74 24.84
C SER A 189 4.73 -16.56 23.87
N GLU A 190 5.71 -15.65 23.91
CA GLU A 190 5.88 -14.62 22.89
C GLU A 190 6.31 -15.31 21.59
N GLN A 191 5.33 -15.81 20.85
CA GLN A 191 5.58 -16.49 19.59
C GLN A 191 6.21 -15.48 18.61
N PRO A 192 7.43 -15.75 18.11
CA PRO A 192 8.04 -14.91 17.10
C PRO A 192 7.27 -15.07 15.78
N MET A 193 6.96 -13.95 15.13
CA MET A 193 6.39 -13.97 13.79
C MET A 193 7.49 -14.09 12.74
N SER A 194 7.26 -14.97 11.77
CA SER A 194 8.17 -15.09 10.63
C SER A 194 8.07 -13.86 9.73
N LEU A 195 9.15 -13.56 9.02
CA LEU A 195 9.17 -12.44 8.08
C LEU A 195 8.14 -12.63 6.95
N ASP A 196 7.83 -13.86 6.57
CA ASP A 196 6.83 -14.16 5.55
C ASP A 196 5.41 -13.82 5.99
N GLU A 197 5.06 -14.16 7.23
CA GLU A 197 3.76 -13.85 7.81
C GLU A 197 3.58 -12.34 7.88
N ILE A 198 4.57 -11.62 8.41
CA ILE A 198 4.53 -10.15 8.47
C ILE A 198 4.43 -9.57 7.06
N SER A 199 5.29 -10.01 6.14
CA SER A 199 5.32 -9.48 4.77
C SER A 199 4.00 -9.73 4.03
N THR A 200 3.34 -10.87 4.29
CA THR A 200 2.06 -11.21 3.67
C THR A 200 0.93 -10.30 4.18
N ILE A 201 0.84 -10.10 5.49
CA ILE A 201 -0.17 -9.22 6.10
C ILE A 201 -0.01 -7.79 5.55
N PHE A 202 1.23 -7.27 5.54
CA PHE A 202 1.50 -5.92 5.04
C PHE A 202 1.28 -5.79 3.54
N LEU A 203 1.66 -6.78 2.74
CA LEU A 203 1.43 -6.75 1.29
C LEU A 203 -0.07 -6.64 0.97
N MET A 204 -0.90 -7.42 1.67
CA MET A 204 -2.36 -7.36 1.49
C MET A 204 -2.91 -5.99 1.90
N TRP A 205 -2.53 -5.50 3.08
CA TRP A 205 -2.96 -4.18 3.55
C TRP A 205 -2.53 -3.04 2.61
N LEU A 206 -1.27 -3.02 2.14
CA LEU A 206 -0.78 -1.99 1.23
C LEU A 206 -1.50 -2.02 -0.12
N GLN A 207 -1.90 -3.20 -0.63
CA GLN A 207 -2.69 -3.30 -1.85
C GLN A 207 -4.06 -2.64 -1.69
N GLU A 208 -4.75 -2.92 -0.59
CA GLU A 208 -6.06 -2.32 -0.31
C GLU A 208 -5.96 -0.82 -0.06
N LEU A 209 -4.99 -0.40 0.75
CA LEU A 209 -4.69 0.99 1.02
C LEU A 209 -4.41 1.77 -0.28
N THR A 210 -3.57 1.20 -1.14
CA THR A 210 -3.22 1.82 -2.43
C THR A 210 -4.44 1.93 -3.33
N GLU A 211 -5.26 0.89 -3.43
CA GLU A 211 -6.49 0.95 -4.22
C GLU A 211 -7.43 2.06 -3.72
N ASP A 212 -7.60 2.21 -2.41
CA ASP A 212 -8.48 3.24 -1.86
C ASP A 212 -7.97 4.67 -2.07
N TYR A 213 -6.66 4.89 -1.91
CA TYR A 213 -6.05 6.21 -2.12
C TYR A 213 -5.85 6.59 -3.59
N CYS A 214 -5.69 5.62 -4.48
CA CYS A 214 -5.54 5.89 -5.91
C CYS A 214 -6.87 5.92 -6.65
N ARG A 215 -7.88 5.14 -6.21
CA ARG A 215 -9.12 4.91 -6.98
C ARG A 215 -10.39 4.87 -6.13
N GLY A 216 -10.29 4.83 -4.80
CA GLY A 216 -11.42 4.65 -3.89
C GLY A 216 -12.00 5.94 -3.30
N GLU A 217 -12.50 5.82 -2.07
CA GLU A 217 -13.21 6.89 -1.36
C GLU A 217 -12.22 7.96 -0.91
N ARG A 218 -11.07 7.56 -0.37
CA ARG A 218 -10.01 8.49 0.03
C ARG A 218 -9.48 9.28 -1.15
N HIS A 219 -9.28 8.63 -2.31
CA HIS A 219 -8.94 9.32 -3.55
C HIS A 219 -9.96 10.43 -3.89
N ALA A 220 -11.26 10.13 -3.79
CA ALA A 220 -12.30 11.09 -4.10
C ALA A 220 -12.29 12.31 -3.15
N CYS A 221 -12.03 12.08 -1.86
CA CYS A 221 -11.87 13.15 -0.86
C CYS A 221 -10.65 14.02 -1.18
N VAL A 222 -9.48 13.41 -1.38
CA VAL A 222 -8.23 14.11 -1.71
C VAL A 222 -8.42 14.96 -2.97
N ARG A 223 -8.95 14.39 -4.04
CA ARG A 223 -9.22 15.11 -5.29
C ARG A 223 -10.18 16.29 -5.08
N THR A 224 -11.24 16.10 -4.30
CA THR A 224 -12.20 17.19 -4.02
C THR A 224 -11.51 18.37 -3.34
N VAL A 225 -10.65 18.11 -2.35
CA VAL A 225 -9.89 19.15 -1.67
C VAL A 225 -8.86 19.79 -2.61
N CYS A 226 -8.14 19.01 -3.41
CA CYS A 226 -7.22 19.52 -4.44
C CYS A 226 -7.91 20.44 -5.43
N ASP A 227 -9.10 20.07 -5.94
CA ASP A 227 -9.83 20.83 -6.94
C ASP A 227 -10.26 22.21 -6.41
N VAL A 228 -10.69 22.26 -5.15
CA VAL A 228 -11.16 23.50 -4.49
C VAL A 228 -9.98 24.37 -4.03
N LEU A 229 -8.98 23.80 -3.37
CA LEU A 229 -7.86 24.55 -2.79
C LEU A 229 -6.69 24.76 -3.76
N ARG A 230 -6.69 24.10 -4.93
CA ARG A 230 -5.60 24.09 -5.91
C ARG A 230 -4.24 23.71 -5.29
N CYS A 231 -4.23 22.74 -4.38
CA CYS A 231 -3.04 22.23 -3.72
C CYS A 231 -2.59 20.86 -4.26
N SER A 232 -1.39 20.41 -3.87
CA SER A 232 -0.92 19.06 -4.18
C SER A 232 -1.67 17.99 -3.37
N PRO A 233 -1.72 16.73 -3.85
CA PRO A 233 -2.36 15.62 -3.13
C PRO A 233 -1.82 15.44 -1.70
N GLY A 234 -0.50 15.52 -1.49
CA GLY A 234 0.08 15.41 -0.16
C GLY A 234 -0.45 16.47 0.81
N LYS A 235 -0.57 17.72 0.35
CA LYS A 235 -1.14 18.82 1.15
C LYS A 235 -2.64 18.66 1.39
N ALA A 236 -3.40 18.20 0.40
CA ALA A 236 -4.82 17.89 0.57
C ALA A 236 -5.05 16.77 1.59
N SER A 237 -4.28 15.68 1.51
CA SER A 237 -4.30 14.59 2.48
C SER A 237 -3.95 15.07 3.89
N ALA A 238 -2.98 15.97 4.03
CA ALA A 238 -2.67 16.59 5.33
C ALA A 238 -3.85 17.40 5.91
N TYR A 239 -4.54 18.19 5.08
CA TYR A 239 -5.75 18.89 5.52
C TYR A 239 -6.89 17.95 5.92
N LEU A 240 -7.07 16.86 5.16
CA LEU A 240 -8.07 15.83 5.47
C LEU A 240 -7.73 15.12 6.77
N GLY A 241 -6.48 14.67 6.95
CA GLY A 241 -6.07 13.97 8.15
C GLY A 241 -6.26 14.79 9.41
N ALA A 242 -5.89 16.08 9.35
CA ALA A 242 -6.09 17.00 10.46
C ALA A 242 -7.59 17.21 10.78
N SER A 243 -8.48 17.01 9.81
CA SER A 243 -9.94 17.15 9.91
C SER A 243 -10.69 15.81 9.93
N CYS A 244 -10.05 14.74 10.40
CA CYS A 244 -10.66 13.40 10.50
C CYS A 244 -11.29 12.92 9.19
N TRP A 245 -10.67 13.26 8.06
CA TRP A 245 -11.11 12.94 6.71
C TRP A 245 -12.48 13.52 6.30
N ASP A 246 -12.99 14.51 7.04
CA ASP A 246 -14.15 15.29 6.64
C ASP A 246 -13.76 16.42 5.67
N VAL A 247 -14.21 16.32 4.43
CA VAL A 247 -13.88 17.27 3.34
C VAL A 247 -14.29 18.69 3.70
N GLU A 248 -15.48 18.87 4.28
CA GLU A 248 -15.98 20.20 4.63
C GLU A 248 -15.10 20.83 5.72
N SER A 249 -14.79 20.09 6.79
CA SER A 249 -13.91 20.53 7.86
C SER A 249 -12.48 20.81 7.37
N ALA A 250 -11.97 20.06 6.39
CA ALA A 250 -10.68 20.29 5.75
C ALA A 250 -10.66 21.60 4.94
N LEU A 251 -11.66 21.81 4.07
CA LEU A 251 -11.81 23.06 3.32
C LEU A 251 -11.97 24.24 4.26
N ARG A 252 -12.79 24.06 5.30
CA ARG A 252 -12.92 25.01 6.37
C ARG A 252 -11.53 25.30 6.97
N ARG A 253 -10.81 24.36 7.55
CA ARG A 253 -9.51 24.67 8.18
C ARG A 253 -8.58 25.52 7.32
N SER A 254 -8.52 25.28 6.01
CA SER A 254 -7.69 26.05 5.08
C SER A 254 -8.08 27.53 4.96
N TYR A 255 -9.37 27.86 4.81
CA TYR A 255 -9.73 29.27 4.53
C TYR A 255 -9.81 30.16 5.79
N LEU A 256 -9.89 29.60 7.00
CA LEU A 256 -9.96 30.39 8.23
C LEU A 256 -8.59 30.97 8.56
N GLY A 257 -7.51 30.39 8.01
CA GLY A 257 -6.14 30.89 8.11
C GLY A 257 -5.66 31.15 9.54
N GLY A 258 -6.35 30.61 10.54
CA GLY A 258 -6.19 30.96 11.95
C GLY A 258 -5.57 29.81 12.75
N PRO A 259 -5.02 30.11 13.94
CA PRO A 259 -4.56 29.10 14.90
C PRO A 259 -5.64 28.05 15.18
N GLU A 260 -5.21 26.82 15.47
CA GLU A 260 -6.07 25.63 15.68
C GLU A 260 -7.25 25.86 16.64
N LEU A 261 -7.06 26.71 17.65
CA LEU A 261 -8.09 27.12 18.62
C LEU A 261 -9.24 27.94 18.00
N THR A 262 -8.96 28.75 16.98
CA THR A 262 -9.99 29.52 16.26
C THR A 262 -10.81 28.62 15.33
N VAL A 263 -10.18 27.57 14.79
CA VAL A 263 -10.83 26.57 13.94
C VAL A 263 -11.75 25.67 14.78
N LEU A 264 -11.30 25.20 15.95
CA LEU A 264 -12.15 24.41 16.87
C LEU A 264 -13.35 25.21 17.39
N ALA A 265 -13.17 26.49 17.71
CA ALA A 265 -14.28 27.37 18.07
C ALA A 265 -15.25 27.61 16.88
N ALA A 266 -14.75 27.64 15.65
CA ALA A 266 -15.57 27.72 14.43
C ALA A 266 -16.24 26.38 14.05
N CYS A 267 -15.66 25.23 14.43
CA CYS A 267 -16.29 23.92 14.28
C CYS A 267 -17.53 23.75 15.17
N HIS A 268 -17.63 24.53 16.25
CA HIS A 268 -18.79 24.58 17.15
C HIS A 268 -19.64 25.86 17.02
N GLY A 269 -19.32 26.74 16.07
CA GLY A 269 -20.03 27.99 15.78
C GLY A 269 -20.92 27.92 14.53
N PRO A 270 -21.87 28.86 14.35
CA PRO A 270 -22.72 28.89 13.17
C PRO A 270 -21.91 29.24 11.90
N ALA A 271 -22.01 28.34 10.92
CA ALA A 271 -21.79 28.44 9.48
C ALA A 271 -20.78 29.50 9.00
N TRP A 272 -19.62 29.02 8.55
CA TRP A 272 -18.57 29.88 8.01
C TRP A 272 -18.47 29.80 6.47
N SER A 273 -18.01 30.90 5.87
CA SER A 273 -17.85 31.13 4.44
C SER A 273 -16.44 31.63 4.11
N SER A 274 -15.80 31.01 3.14
CA SER A 274 -14.64 31.56 2.44
C SER A 274 -15.07 32.20 1.12
N LYS A 275 -15.56 33.44 1.23
CA LYS A 275 -15.83 34.36 0.12
C LYS A 275 -16.60 33.75 -1.06
N SER A 276 -17.76 33.16 -0.75
CA SER A 276 -18.92 32.87 -1.64
C SER A 276 -19.27 31.39 -1.89
N ALA A 277 -18.63 30.44 -1.21
CA ALA A 277 -19.15 29.07 -1.10
C ALA A 277 -19.68 28.84 0.32
N ARG A 278 -20.93 29.24 0.58
CA ARG A 278 -21.68 28.76 1.74
C ARG A 278 -21.95 27.27 1.57
N LEU A 279 -21.13 26.41 2.17
CA LEU A 279 -21.46 25.01 2.48
C LEU A 279 -22.40 25.01 3.69
N SER A 280 -23.57 25.61 3.53
CA SER A 280 -24.54 25.76 4.61
C SER A 280 -25.72 24.85 4.32
N SER A 281 -25.77 23.71 5.01
CA SER A 281 -27.00 22.94 5.23
C SER A 281 -28.11 23.73 5.94
N MET A 282 -27.85 25.00 6.31
CA MET A 282 -28.81 25.95 6.89
C MET A 282 -29.18 27.10 5.96
N GLU A 283 -28.86 27.04 4.66
CA GLU A 283 -29.45 28.02 3.74
C GLU A 283 -30.93 27.70 3.60
N THR A 284 -31.74 28.44 4.34
CA THR A 284 -33.18 28.36 4.22
C THR A 284 -33.68 29.03 2.97
N GLN A 285 -32.83 29.70 2.17
CA GLN A 285 -33.25 30.49 1.00
C GLN A 285 -32.31 30.30 -0.18
N CYS A 286 -32.89 30.23 -1.38
CA CYS A 286 -32.14 30.18 -2.62
C CYS A 286 -31.44 31.53 -2.88
N PRO A 287 -30.12 31.58 -3.12
CA PRO A 287 -29.38 32.81 -3.34
C PRO A 287 -29.75 33.58 -4.62
N ILE A 288 -30.53 32.99 -5.52
CA ILE A 288 -30.92 33.61 -6.80
C ILE A 288 -32.29 34.27 -6.70
N CYS A 289 -33.28 33.55 -6.18
CA CYS A 289 -34.66 34.03 -6.09
C CYS A 289 -35.12 34.35 -4.66
N ALA A 290 -34.28 34.15 -3.65
CA ALA A 290 -34.61 34.25 -2.23
C ALA A 290 -35.77 33.35 -1.76
N GLU A 291 -36.17 32.35 -2.56
CA GLU A 291 -37.23 31.41 -2.22
C GLU A 291 -36.80 30.48 -1.08
N ASP A 292 -37.68 30.29 -0.09
CA ASP A 292 -37.38 29.42 1.04
C ASP A 292 -37.17 27.96 0.59
N LEU A 293 -36.00 27.41 0.87
CA LEU A 293 -35.64 26.00 0.72
C LEU A 293 -36.23 25.24 1.90
N SER A 294 -37.53 24.96 1.84
CA SER A 294 -38.21 24.13 2.83
C SER A 294 -37.67 22.70 2.83
N MET A 295 -37.77 22.00 3.96
CA MET A 295 -37.30 20.60 4.09
C MET A 295 -38.01 19.63 3.13
N ASP A 296 -39.17 20.01 2.58
CA ASP A 296 -39.96 19.17 1.67
C ASP A 296 -39.46 19.27 0.21
N MET A 297 -38.70 20.31 -0.13
CA MET A 297 -38.08 20.47 -1.44
C MET A 297 -36.69 19.83 -1.41
N LYS A 298 -36.32 19.06 -2.46
CA LYS A 298 -34.93 18.61 -2.64
C LYS A 298 -34.15 19.71 -3.37
N PRO A 299 -33.39 20.58 -2.68
CA PRO A 299 -32.59 21.61 -3.35
C PRO A 299 -31.54 20.96 -4.25
N ALA A 300 -31.18 21.64 -5.34
CA ALA A 300 -30.07 21.23 -6.19
C ALA A 300 -28.78 21.86 -5.67
N VAL A 301 -27.74 21.05 -5.48
CA VAL A 301 -26.42 21.54 -5.06
C VAL A 301 -25.54 21.73 -6.29
N THR A 302 -24.98 22.93 -6.47
CA THR A 302 -23.97 23.14 -7.52
C THR A 302 -22.69 22.38 -7.15
N PRO A 303 -22.12 21.51 -7.99
CA PRO A 303 -20.94 20.73 -7.59
C PRO A 303 -19.64 21.53 -7.53
N CYS A 304 -19.52 22.69 -8.20
CA CYS A 304 -18.28 23.50 -8.11
C CYS A 304 -18.20 24.37 -6.85
N CYS A 305 -19.33 24.89 -6.37
CA CYS A 305 -19.39 25.87 -5.26
C CYS A 305 -20.25 25.43 -4.09
N TYR A 306 -20.85 24.24 -4.21
CA TYR A 306 -21.74 23.66 -3.21
C TYR A 306 -22.88 24.59 -2.75
N GLN A 307 -23.33 25.50 -3.62
CA GLN A 307 -24.47 26.37 -3.35
C GLN A 307 -25.78 25.63 -3.54
N LEU A 308 -26.73 25.82 -2.61
CA LEU A 308 -28.07 25.27 -2.68
C LEU A 308 -28.94 26.18 -3.56
N LEU A 309 -29.53 25.60 -4.60
CA LEU A 309 -30.47 26.28 -5.48
C LEU A 309 -31.85 25.66 -5.33
N CYS A 310 -32.91 26.47 -5.40
CA CYS A 310 -34.24 25.92 -5.53
C CYS A 310 -34.35 25.19 -6.88
N VAL A 311 -35.24 24.19 -6.96
CA VAL A 311 -35.42 23.35 -8.16
C VAL A 311 -35.69 24.21 -9.40
N ARG A 312 -36.41 25.32 -9.24
CA ARG A 312 -36.73 26.25 -10.33
C ARG A 312 -35.49 26.95 -10.89
N CYS A 313 -34.67 27.53 -10.01
CA CYS A 313 -33.42 28.17 -10.40
C CYS A 313 -32.42 27.17 -10.97
N ALA A 314 -32.34 25.98 -10.40
CA ALA A 314 -31.50 24.90 -10.94
C ALA A 314 -31.93 24.52 -12.36
N LYS A 315 -33.22 24.29 -12.58
CA LYS A 315 -33.77 23.97 -13.90
C LYS A 315 -33.53 25.08 -14.93
N TRP A 316 -33.65 26.35 -14.51
CA TRP A 316 -33.38 27.50 -15.38
C TRP A 316 -31.90 27.62 -15.77
N LEU A 317 -31.01 27.19 -14.90
CA LEU A 317 -29.55 27.19 -15.11
C LEU A 317 -29.03 25.91 -15.77
N SER A 318 -29.88 24.88 -15.92
CA SER A 318 -29.56 23.67 -16.66
C SER A 318 -29.70 23.91 -18.16
N ASN A 319 -28.78 23.34 -18.95
CA ASN A 319 -28.91 23.29 -20.41
C ASN A 319 -29.96 22.25 -20.86
N ASP A 320 -30.19 22.14 -22.17
CA ASP A 320 -31.15 21.19 -22.75
C ASP A 320 -30.83 19.71 -22.45
N ILE A 321 -29.59 19.43 -22.05
CA ILE A 321 -29.09 18.09 -21.68
C ILE A 321 -29.24 17.85 -20.16
N GLY A 322 -29.70 18.84 -19.40
CA GLY A 322 -29.89 18.77 -17.95
C GLY A 322 -28.65 19.11 -17.13
N GLU A 323 -27.54 19.52 -17.75
CA GLU A 323 -26.33 19.91 -17.03
C GLU A 323 -26.47 21.32 -16.44
N LEU A 324 -26.37 21.42 -15.12
CA LEU A 324 -26.44 22.69 -14.39
C LEU A 324 -25.17 23.53 -14.64
N HIS A 325 -25.35 24.76 -15.13
CA HIS A 325 -24.30 25.77 -15.16
C HIS A 325 -24.30 26.57 -13.86
N CYS A 326 -23.22 26.48 -13.09
CA CYS A 326 -23.15 27.22 -11.85
C CYS A 326 -23.05 28.74 -12.11
N PRO A 327 -23.98 29.55 -11.60
CA PRO A 327 -23.99 30.99 -11.87
C PRO A 327 -22.89 31.75 -11.09
N PHE A 328 -22.32 31.12 -10.05
CA PHE A 328 -21.31 31.71 -9.18
C PHE A 328 -19.90 31.55 -9.74
N CYS A 329 -19.52 30.33 -10.13
CA CYS A 329 -18.19 30.04 -10.67
C CYS A 329 -18.14 30.01 -12.20
N ARG A 330 -19.30 29.99 -12.89
CA ARG A 330 -19.45 29.75 -14.34
C ARG A 330 -18.85 28.45 -14.88
N ALA A 331 -18.34 27.57 -14.02
CA ALA A 331 -17.89 26.24 -14.43
C ALA A 331 -19.07 25.37 -14.86
N ARG A 332 -18.84 24.55 -15.89
CA ARG A 332 -19.80 23.53 -16.34
C ARG A 332 -19.69 22.30 -15.43
N ASN A 333 -20.82 21.70 -15.08
CA ASN A 333 -20.82 20.42 -14.37
C ASN A 333 -20.14 19.35 -15.23
N HIS A 334 -18.91 18.98 -14.90
CA HIS A 334 -18.35 17.71 -15.37
C HIS A 334 -19.07 16.59 -14.61
N SER A 335 -20.02 15.93 -15.28
CA SER A 335 -20.86 14.89 -14.69
C SER A 335 -20.03 13.78 -14.02
N ARG A 336 -20.18 13.64 -12.70
CA ARG A 336 -19.74 12.49 -11.89
C ARG A 336 -20.56 11.25 -12.27
N THR A 337 -19.98 10.32 -13.02
CA THR A 337 -20.40 8.92 -13.01
C THR A 337 -19.66 8.19 -11.88
N SER A 338 -20.17 8.25 -10.65
CA SER A 338 -19.66 7.40 -9.57
C SER A 338 -20.84 6.95 -8.70
N ARG A 339 -21.18 5.67 -8.82
CA ARG A 339 -22.26 4.98 -8.10
C ARG A 339 -21.81 4.72 -6.65
N PRO A 340 -22.62 5.00 -5.62
CA PRO A 340 -22.24 4.70 -4.25
C PRO A 340 -22.27 3.18 -4.01
N LEU A 341 -21.14 2.61 -3.63
CA LEU A 341 -21.03 1.22 -3.17
C LEU A 341 -21.01 1.20 -1.64
N SER A 342 -21.84 0.36 -1.04
CA SER A 342 -21.96 0.21 0.42
C SER A 342 -20.63 -0.26 1.06
N PRO A 343 -20.25 0.22 2.28
CA PRO A 343 -18.90 0.02 2.81
C PRO A 343 -18.71 -1.24 3.68
N ARG A 344 -19.75 -2.00 4.04
CA ARG A 344 -19.61 -3.06 5.06
C ARG A 344 -19.54 -4.47 4.45
N GLY A 345 -18.34 -5.07 4.46
CA GLY A 345 -18.20 -6.53 4.35
C GLY A 345 -17.09 -7.09 3.45
N ARG A 346 -16.06 -6.33 3.05
CA ARG A 346 -15.12 -6.76 1.99
C ARG A 346 -14.01 -7.75 2.42
N LEU A 347 -13.69 -7.88 3.71
CA LEU A 347 -12.58 -8.75 4.13
C LEU A 347 -12.97 -10.23 4.32
N ALA A 348 -14.23 -10.53 4.69
CA ALA A 348 -14.66 -11.92 4.93
C ALA A 348 -14.67 -12.84 3.67
N PRO A 349 -14.95 -12.33 2.45
CA PRO A 349 -14.75 -13.10 1.22
C PRO A 349 -13.28 -13.19 0.80
N VAL A 350 -12.47 -12.18 1.13
CA VAL A 350 -11.06 -12.07 0.71
C VAL A 350 -10.16 -12.97 1.56
N VAL A 351 -10.36 -13.06 2.87
CA VAL A 351 -9.68 -14.06 3.73
C VAL A 351 -10.00 -15.47 3.25
N ARG A 352 -11.25 -15.76 2.87
CA ARG A 352 -11.64 -17.05 2.26
C ARG A 352 -11.06 -17.26 0.86
N CYS A 353 -10.76 -16.19 0.13
CA CYS A 353 -10.09 -16.24 -1.17
C CYS A 353 -8.58 -16.49 -0.98
N ALA A 354 -7.93 -15.84 -0.02
CA ALA A 354 -6.54 -16.08 0.34
C ALA A 354 -6.32 -17.50 0.86
N GLU A 355 -7.21 -18.01 1.72
CA GLU A 355 -7.21 -19.42 2.16
C GLU A 355 -7.43 -20.41 1.01
N ARG A 356 -8.21 -20.03 -0.01
CA ARG A 356 -8.45 -20.85 -1.21
C ARG A 356 -7.25 -20.83 -2.14
N VAL A 357 -6.69 -19.65 -2.41
CA VAL A 357 -5.48 -19.49 -3.22
C VAL A 357 -4.29 -20.19 -2.56
N ALA A 358 -4.13 -20.11 -1.24
CA ALA A 358 -3.11 -20.85 -0.51
C ALA A 358 -3.33 -22.38 -0.61
N ARG A 359 -4.58 -22.84 -0.53
CA ARG A 359 -4.92 -24.26 -0.76
C ARG A 359 -4.65 -24.72 -2.19
N ASP A 360 -5.05 -23.93 -3.18
CA ASP A 360 -4.90 -24.25 -4.60
C ASP A 360 -3.41 -24.21 -5.00
N ALA A 361 -2.64 -23.25 -4.49
CA ALA A 361 -1.19 -23.20 -4.64
C ALA A 361 -0.52 -24.44 -3.99
N SER A 362 -0.97 -24.84 -2.79
CA SER A 362 -0.51 -26.08 -2.14
C SER A 362 -0.85 -27.33 -2.97
N LEU A 363 -2.01 -27.36 -3.63
CA LEU A 363 -2.46 -28.48 -4.46
C LEU A 363 -1.71 -28.55 -5.80
N VAL A 364 -1.43 -27.40 -6.42
CA VAL A 364 -0.60 -27.28 -7.62
C VAL A 364 0.83 -27.68 -7.31
N ALA A 365 1.39 -27.23 -6.18
CA ALA A 365 2.71 -27.66 -5.71
C ALA A 365 2.75 -29.19 -5.51
N LYS A 366 1.75 -29.79 -4.87
CA LYS A 366 1.63 -31.25 -4.72
C LYS A 366 1.54 -31.99 -6.06
N ASN A 367 0.79 -31.46 -7.03
CA ASN A 367 0.66 -32.07 -8.36
C ASN A 367 1.93 -31.92 -9.20
N LEU A 368 2.66 -30.81 -9.07
CA LEU A 368 3.97 -30.62 -9.70
C LEU A 368 4.99 -31.59 -9.13
N ILE A 369 5.02 -31.75 -7.79
CA ILE A 369 5.88 -32.73 -7.11
C ILE A 369 5.52 -34.16 -7.57
N SER A 370 4.23 -34.48 -7.67
CA SER A 370 3.78 -35.80 -8.15
C SER A 370 4.10 -36.06 -9.63
N ASN A 371 4.06 -35.04 -10.49
CA ASN A 371 4.34 -35.18 -11.92
C ASN A 371 5.85 -35.20 -12.24
N MET A 372 6.67 -34.50 -11.44
CA MET A 372 8.13 -34.57 -11.56
C MET A 372 8.70 -35.90 -11.04
N GLY A 373 7.97 -36.61 -10.18
CA GLY A 373 8.36 -37.90 -9.60
C GLY A 373 8.33 -39.10 -10.56
N CYS A 374 7.70 -39.02 -11.75
CA CYS A 374 7.53 -40.19 -12.62
C CYS A 374 8.25 -40.13 -13.98
N GLY A 375 8.73 -38.98 -14.43
CA GLY A 375 9.18 -38.82 -15.82
C GLY A 375 10.69 -38.69 -16.03
N PHE A 376 11.42 -38.10 -15.09
CA PHE A 376 12.73 -37.51 -15.43
C PHE A 376 13.96 -38.32 -14.98
N TRP A 377 13.78 -39.35 -14.14
CA TRP A 377 14.91 -40.08 -13.54
C TRP A 377 15.36 -41.34 -14.30
N ASN A 378 14.73 -41.69 -15.43
CA ASN A 378 15.09 -42.90 -16.19
C ASN A 378 16.06 -42.67 -17.37
N GLU A 379 16.52 -41.43 -17.64
CA GLU A 379 17.33 -41.13 -18.83
C GLU A 379 18.66 -40.40 -18.57
N LEU A 380 19.24 -40.48 -17.37
CA LEU A 380 20.62 -40.01 -17.15
C LEU A 380 21.63 -41.15 -17.31
N PRO A 381 22.65 -41.01 -18.19
CA PRO A 381 23.72 -41.99 -18.33
C PRO A 381 24.48 -42.12 -17.01
N ARG A 382 24.57 -43.34 -16.49
CA ARG A 382 25.41 -43.66 -15.34
C ARG A 382 26.87 -43.47 -15.75
N HIS A 383 27.48 -42.34 -15.38
CA HIS A 383 28.92 -42.21 -15.40
C HIS A 383 29.51 -43.05 -14.27
N GLU A 384 30.25 -44.10 -14.64
CA GLU A 384 31.03 -44.90 -13.71
C GLU A 384 32.10 -44.03 -13.04
N VAL A 385 31.99 -43.89 -11.72
CA VAL A 385 33.00 -43.24 -10.88
C VAL A 385 34.20 -44.20 -10.76
N PRO A 386 35.43 -43.78 -11.10
CA PRO A 386 36.58 -44.66 -10.99
C PRO A 386 36.89 -44.94 -9.52
N VAL A 387 36.95 -46.23 -9.18
CA VAL A 387 37.33 -46.76 -7.88
C VAL A 387 38.77 -46.36 -7.58
N ILE A 388 38.97 -45.46 -6.62
CA ILE A 388 40.29 -45.14 -6.08
C ILE A 388 40.76 -46.36 -5.27
N ARG A 389 41.76 -47.08 -5.79
CA ARG A 389 42.41 -48.18 -5.07
C ARG A 389 43.28 -47.63 -3.94
N GLU A 390 43.03 -48.09 -2.73
CA GLU A 390 43.85 -47.84 -1.55
C GLU A 390 45.31 -48.24 -1.78
N VAL A 391 46.22 -47.28 -1.55
CA VAL A 391 47.66 -47.51 -1.48
C VAL A 391 47.99 -48.06 -0.09
N ARG A 392 48.38 -49.33 0.01
CA ARG A 392 48.95 -49.88 1.25
C ARG A 392 50.33 -49.27 1.52
N PRO A 393 50.63 -48.89 2.77
CA PRO A 393 51.99 -48.51 3.15
C PRO A 393 52.89 -49.75 3.16
N ARG A 394 54.10 -49.62 2.61
CA ARG A 394 55.25 -50.50 2.90
C ARG A 394 56.12 -49.77 3.92
N GLY A 395 56.42 -50.44 5.03
CA GLY A 395 57.33 -49.95 6.07
C GLY A 395 56.87 -50.42 7.42
#